data_AF-A0A932B5F7-F1
#
_entry.id   AF-A0A932B5F7-F1
#
_cell.length_a   1.000
_cell.length_b   1.000
_cell.length_c   1.000
_cell.angle_alpha   90.00
_cell.angle_beta   90.00
_cell.angle_gamma   90.00
#
_symmetry.space_group_name_H-M   'P 1'
#
loop_
_entity.id
_entity.type
_entity.pdbx_description
1 polymer ?
#
loop_
_entity_poly.entity_id
_entity_poly.type
_entity_poly.pdbx_seq_one_letter_code
_entity_poly.pdbx_strand_id
1 'polypeptide(L)'
;MSIAPYIKIIGRGKDGARSLGAHEARDLFEQVLDATVTDLEIGAFCLAMRIKGESVDELDGFVQATHARCIDLSEAVSAAPKGIVVLPSYNGARKLPNLTALLALELARQGVGVLVHGPAVDPT
;
A
#
# COMPACT_ATOMS: atom_id res chain seq x y z
N MET A 1 -20.35 1.04 -6.22
CA MET A 1 -21.12 1.73 -5.15
C MET A 1 -20.41 3.07 -4.91
N SER A 2 -21.00 4.02 -4.18
CA SER A 2 -20.35 5.33 -3.95
C SER A 2 -19.64 5.35 -2.61
N ILE A 3 -18.44 5.95 -2.56
CA ILE A 3 -17.67 6.15 -1.32
C ILE A 3 -17.92 7.52 -0.67
N ALA A 4 -18.89 8.30 -1.20
CA ALA A 4 -19.26 9.60 -0.65
C ALA A 4 -19.59 9.61 0.86
N PRO A 5 -20.26 8.58 1.44
CA PRO A 5 -20.49 8.52 2.88
C PRO A 5 -19.19 8.50 3.69
N TYR A 6 -18.16 7.80 3.20
CA TYR A 6 -16.85 7.77 3.84
C TYR A 6 -16.10 9.09 3.67
N ILE A 7 -16.13 9.67 2.47
CA ILE A 7 -15.55 11.00 2.20
C ILE A 7 -16.12 12.06 3.15
N LYS A 8 -17.41 11.99 3.48
CA LYS A 8 -18.04 12.90 4.46
C LYS A 8 -17.45 12.77 5.87
N ILE A 9 -16.86 11.63 6.22
CA ILE A 9 -16.23 11.38 7.51
C ILE A 9 -14.78 11.88 7.50
N ILE A 10 -14.01 11.52 6.47
CA ILE A 10 -12.57 11.81 6.38
C ILE A 10 -12.25 13.20 5.79
N GLY A 11 -13.18 13.81 5.05
CA GLY A 11 -12.99 15.01 4.24
C GLY A 11 -13.43 16.33 4.90
N ARG A 12 -13.47 16.42 6.22
CA ARG A 12 -13.96 17.62 6.96
C ARG A 12 -12.84 18.57 7.41
N GLY A 13 -11.67 18.51 6.76
CA GLY A 13 -10.48 19.29 7.12
C GLY A 13 -9.74 18.73 8.34
N LYS A 14 -8.55 19.28 8.62
CA LYS A 14 -7.62 18.75 9.63
C LYS A 14 -8.25 18.52 11.00
N ASP A 15 -9.06 19.46 11.48
CA ASP A 15 -9.62 19.42 12.85
C ASP A 15 -11.04 18.82 12.92
N GLY A 16 -11.70 18.65 11.77
CA GLY A 16 -13.09 18.16 11.69
C GLY A 16 -13.22 16.73 11.17
N ALA A 17 -12.16 16.22 10.55
CA ALA A 17 -12.14 14.87 10.01
C ALA A 17 -12.05 13.83 11.14
N ARG A 18 -12.72 12.70 10.93
CA ARG A 18 -12.65 11.54 11.83
C ARG A 18 -12.09 10.35 11.08
N SER A 19 -11.58 9.40 11.84
CA SER A 19 -11.10 8.15 11.28
C SER A 19 -12.25 7.18 11.03
N LEU A 20 -12.13 6.39 9.97
CA LEU A 20 -12.96 5.22 9.74
C LEU A 20 -12.54 4.06 10.64
N GLY A 21 -13.45 3.13 10.91
CA GLY A 21 -13.07 1.82 11.46
C GLY A 21 -12.45 0.92 10.40
N ALA A 22 -11.76 -0.15 10.81
CA ALA A 22 -11.02 -1.02 9.89
C ALA A 22 -11.90 -1.65 8.79
N HIS A 23 -13.14 -2.06 9.13
CA HIS A 23 -14.07 -2.60 8.15
C HIS A 23 -14.52 -1.55 7.12
N GLU A 24 -14.80 -0.31 7.55
CA GLU A 24 -15.20 0.78 6.64
C GLU A 24 -14.04 1.19 5.74
N ALA A 25 -12.82 1.25 6.29
CA ALA A 25 -11.61 1.55 5.53
C ALA A 25 -11.32 0.46 4.49
N ARG A 26 -11.49 -0.81 4.85
CA ARG A 26 -11.38 -1.93 3.93
C ARG A 26 -12.39 -1.83 2.80
N ASP A 27 -13.67 -1.68 3.10
CA ASP A 27 -14.74 -1.56 2.09
C ASP A 27 -14.48 -0.40 1.11
N LEU A 28 -14.11 0.77 1.65
CA LEU A 28 -13.73 1.93 0.84
C LEU A 28 -12.58 1.58 -0.11
N PHE A 29 -11.49 1.02 0.42
CA PHE A 29 -10.27 0.82 -0.34
C PHE A 29 -10.41 -0.32 -1.36
N GLU A 30 -11.22 -1.34 -1.06
CA GLU A 30 -11.62 -2.37 -2.02
C GLU A 30 -12.28 -1.73 -3.26
N GLN A 31 -13.25 -0.82 -3.05
CA GLN A 31 -13.92 -0.13 -4.14
C GLN A 31 -12.98 0.75 -4.98
N VAL A 32 -12.00 1.41 -4.34
CA VAL A 32 -10.96 2.20 -5.00
C VAL A 32 -10.05 1.31 -5.85
N LEU A 33 -9.52 0.23 -5.27
CA LEU A 33 -8.60 -0.69 -5.96
C LEU A 33 -9.27 -1.45 -7.11
N ASP A 34 -10.57 -1.73 -7.00
CA ASP A 34 -11.35 -2.39 -8.05
C ASP A 34 -11.86 -1.43 -9.15
N ALA A 35 -11.47 -0.15 -9.09
CA ALA A 35 -11.89 0.89 -10.03
C ALA A 35 -13.43 1.00 -10.17
N THR A 36 -14.16 0.81 -9.07
CA THR A 36 -15.64 0.86 -9.03
C THR A 36 -16.20 2.22 -8.61
N VAL A 37 -15.32 3.20 -8.40
CA VAL A 37 -15.61 4.59 -7.99
C VAL A 37 -15.19 5.56 -9.08
N THR A 38 -15.73 6.77 -9.04
CA THR A 38 -15.40 7.81 -10.03
C THR A 38 -14.04 8.47 -9.77
N ASP A 39 -13.40 9.02 -10.80
CA ASP A 39 -12.15 9.79 -10.66
C ASP A 39 -12.27 10.95 -9.65
N LEU A 40 -13.45 11.58 -9.58
CA LEU A 40 -13.74 12.64 -8.62
C LEU A 40 -13.70 12.13 -7.18
N GLU A 41 -14.29 10.96 -6.93
CA GLU A 41 -14.26 10.32 -5.62
C GLU A 41 -12.85 9.86 -5.24
N ILE A 42 -12.08 9.31 -6.18
CA ILE A 42 -10.66 8.94 -5.97
C ILE A 42 -9.86 10.19 -5.59
N GLY A 43 -9.98 11.28 -6.34
CA GLY A 43 -9.29 12.53 -6.06
C GLY A 43 -9.66 13.10 -4.68
N ALA A 44 -10.95 13.06 -4.32
CA ALA A 44 -11.43 13.49 -3.01
C ALA A 44 -10.88 12.63 -1.87
N PHE A 45 -10.85 11.30 -2.03
CA PHE A 45 -10.24 10.37 -1.09
C PHE A 45 -8.75 10.67 -0.89
N CYS A 46 -7.97 10.77 -1.98
CA CYS A 46 -6.54 11.04 -1.92
C CYS A 46 -6.22 12.35 -1.21
N LEU A 47 -6.96 13.43 -1.51
CA LEU A 47 -6.76 14.72 -0.83
C LEU A 47 -7.17 14.67 0.64
N ALA A 48 -8.27 14.02 0.98
CA ALA A 48 -8.71 13.87 2.35
C ALA A 48 -7.65 13.14 3.19
N MET A 49 -7.13 12.00 2.71
CA MET A 49 -6.09 11.24 3.40
C MET A 49 -4.77 12.01 3.48
N ARG A 50 -4.39 12.74 2.43
CA ARG A 50 -3.17 13.57 2.44
C ARG A 50 -3.20 14.65 3.53
N ILE A 51 -4.37 15.24 3.81
CA ILE A 51 -4.52 16.31 4.79
C ILE A 51 -4.74 15.76 6.20
N LYS A 52 -5.57 14.71 6.34
CA LYS A 52 -5.93 14.09 7.62
C LYS A 52 -4.83 13.21 8.18
N GLY A 53 -4.14 12.46 7.31
CA GLY A 53 -3.33 11.30 7.66
C GLY A 53 -4.19 10.06 7.96
N GLU A 54 -3.56 8.89 7.90
CA GLU A 54 -4.18 7.59 8.19
C GLU A 54 -4.17 7.27 9.70
N SER A 55 -5.24 6.64 10.19
CA SER A 55 -5.26 5.99 11.50
C SER A 55 -4.76 4.54 11.44
N VAL A 56 -4.51 3.93 12.60
CA VAL A 56 -4.14 2.50 12.68
C VAL A 56 -5.24 1.61 12.09
N ASP A 57 -6.50 1.86 12.43
CA ASP A 57 -7.64 1.10 11.91
C ASP A 57 -7.79 1.26 10.39
N GLU A 58 -7.60 2.47 9.88
CA GLU A 58 -7.64 2.73 8.44
C GLU A 58 -6.52 1.98 7.71
N LEU A 59 -5.29 2.02 8.23
CA LEU A 59 -4.16 1.28 7.69
C LEU A 59 -4.41 -0.23 7.70
N ASP A 60 -4.96 -0.79 8.78
CA ASP A 60 -5.32 -2.21 8.84
C ASP A 60 -6.32 -2.57 7.74
N GLY A 61 -7.39 -1.78 7.58
CA GLY A 61 -8.37 -1.98 6.52
C GLY A 61 -7.77 -1.89 5.11
N PHE A 62 -6.92 -0.89 4.86
CA PHE A 62 -6.24 -0.71 3.57
C PHE A 62 -5.27 -1.84 3.26
N VAL A 63 -4.52 -2.32 4.25
CA VAL A 63 -3.60 -3.46 4.12
C VAL A 63 -4.40 -4.73 3.81
N GLN A 64 -5.49 -5.01 4.51
CA GLN A 64 -6.35 -6.17 4.21
C GLN A 64 -6.87 -6.14 2.77
N ALA A 65 -7.39 -4.99 2.32
CA ALA A 65 -7.86 -4.81 0.95
C ALA A 65 -6.72 -4.99 -0.07
N THR A 66 -5.54 -4.47 0.21
CA THR A 66 -4.36 -4.60 -0.67
C THR A 66 -3.90 -6.06 -0.76
N HIS A 67 -3.75 -6.74 0.38
CA HIS A 67 -3.29 -8.13 0.45
C HIS A 67 -4.24 -9.08 -0.29
N ALA A 68 -5.55 -8.84 -0.25
CA ALA A 68 -6.53 -9.62 -1.00
C ALA A 68 -6.34 -9.56 -2.53
N ARG A 69 -5.58 -8.58 -3.03
CA ARG A 69 -5.26 -8.38 -4.45
C ARG A 69 -3.80 -8.64 -4.79
N CYS A 70 -2.99 -9.04 -3.81
CA CYS A 70 -1.60 -9.42 -4.04
C CYS A 70 -1.52 -10.79 -4.69
N ILE A 71 -0.43 -11.03 -5.44
CA ILE A 71 -0.10 -12.35 -5.97
C ILE A 71 0.15 -13.29 -4.80
N ASP A 72 -0.48 -14.46 -4.82
CA ASP A 72 -0.20 -15.52 -3.84
C ASP A 72 1.20 -16.10 -4.09
N LEU A 73 2.04 -16.05 -3.07
CA LEU A 73 3.42 -16.55 -3.08
C LEU A 73 3.62 -17.70 -2.09
N SER A 74 2.54 -18.32 -1.60
CA SER A 74 2.58 -19.43 -0.64
C SER A 74 3.47 -20.60 -1.09
N GLU A 75 3.46 -20.94 -2.38
CA GLU A 75 4.36 -21.95 -2.95
C GLU A 75 5.84 -21.53 -2.89
N ALA A 76 6.15 -20.29 -3.27
CA ALA A 76 7.51 -19.77 -3.22
C ALA A 76 8.05 -19.71 -1.78
N VAL A 77 7.20 -19.33 -0.82
CA VAL A 77 7.52 -19.35 0.62
C VAL A 77 7.83 -20.78 1.07
N SER A 78 7.02 -21.76 0.64
CA SER A 78 7.23 -23.17 0.99
C SER A 78 8.53 -23.75 0.42
N ALA A 79 8.96 -23.25 -0.75
CA ALA A 79 10.20 -23.65 -1.40
C ALA A 79 11.46 -22.95 -0.84
N ALA A 80 11.31 -21.98 0.06
CA ALA A 80 12.40 -21.20 0.64
C ALA A 80 12.69 -21.60 2.10
N PRO A 81 13.52 -22.64 2.36
CA PRO A 81 13.73 -23.18 3.72
C PRO A 81 14.41 -22.20 4.69
N LYS A 82 15.10 -21.17 4.18
CA LYS A 82 15.68 -20.07 4.99
C LYS A 82 14.75 -18.85 5.11
N GLY A 83 13.53 -18.95 4.61
CA GLY A 83 12.58 -17.84 4.52
C GLY A 83 12.83 -16.89 3.34
N ILE A 84 11.94 -15.92 3.20
CA ILE A 84 11.98 -14.86 2.20
C ILE A 84 12.08 -13.51 2.88
N VAL A 85 12.99 -12.67 2.42
CA VAL A 85 13.04 -11.23 2.75
C VAL A 85 12.29 -10.46 1.67
N VAL A 86 11.28 -9.69 2.07
CA VAL A 86 10.50 -8.81 1.19
C VAL A 86 11.06 -7.39 1.28
N LEU A 87 11.48 -6.83 0.14
CA LEU A 87 12.08 -5.51 0.01
C LEU A 87 11.20 -4.59 -0.85
N PRO A 88 10.34 -3.75 -0.24
CA PRO A 88 9.60 -2.72 -0.97
C PRO A 88 10.54 -1.61 -1.45
N SER A 89 10.38 -1.15 -2.69
CA SER A 89 11.20 -0.11 -3.31
C SER A 89 10.33 0.86 -4.13
N TYR A 90 9.54 1.69 -3.43
CA TYR A 90 8.58 2.64 -4.05
C TYR A 90 9.05 4.10 -4.07
N ASN A 91 10.34 4.32 -3.80
CA ASN A 91 10.97 5.62 -3.93
C ASN A 91 12.24 5.41 -4.78
N GLY A 92 13.35 5.97 -4.32
CA GLY A 92 14.66 5.77 -4.89
C GLY A 92 15.66 6.55 -4.05
N ALA A 93 16.81 6.86 -4.63
CA ALA A 93 17.81 7.69 -3.99
C ALA A 93 18.00 8.98 -4.79
N ARG A 94 17.88 10.14 -4.13
CA ARG A 94 17.98 11.45 -4.77
C ARG A 94 19.39 12.03 -4.75
N LYS A 95 20.14 11.80 -3.67
CA LYS A 95 21.48 12.38 -3.43
C LYS A 95 22.56 11.34 -3.12
N LEU A 96 22.16 10.08 -2.97
CA LEU A 96 23.03 8.95 -2.66
C LEU A 96 22.73 7.82 -3.65
N PRO A 97 23.60 6.80 -3.78
CA PRO A 97 23.27 5.60 -4.54
C PRO A 97 22.10 4.84 -3.91
N ASN A 98 21.20 4.30 -4.73
CA ASN A 98 20.18 3.35 -4.27
C ASN A 98 20.82 1.96 -4.12
N LEU A 99 21.01 1.52 -2.87
CA LEU A 99 21.66 0.25 -2.56
C LEU A 99 20.69 -0.92 -2.40
N THR A 100 19.39 -0.74 -2.69
CA THR A 100 18.36 -1.80 -2.54
C THR A 100 18.71 -3.05 -3.36
N ALA A 101 19.15 -2.87 -4.62
CA ALA A 101 19.55 -3.97 -5.48
C ALA A 101 20.82 -4.68 -4.97
N LEU A 102 21.78 -3.92 -4.42
CA LEU A 102 22.99 -4.50 -3.83
C LEU A 102 22.66 -5.37 -2.61
N LEU A 103 21.78 -4.87 -1.72
CA LEU A 103 21.30 -5.63 -0.57
C LEU A 103 20.60 -6.93 -0.99
N ALA A 104 19.71 -6.85 -1.98
CA ALA A 104 18.99 -8.01 -2.49
C ALA A 104 19.93 -9.09 -3.04
N LEU A 105 20.93 -8.68 -3.82
CA LEU A 105 21.92 -9.61 -4.36
C LEU A 105 22.79 -10.23 -3.27
N GLU A 106 23.18 -9.46 -2.25
CA GLU A 106 23.99 -9.98 -1.15
C GLU A 106 23.21 -11.01 -0.31
N LEU A 107 21.95 -10.76 0.00
CA LEU A 107 21.08 -11.72 0.67
C LEU A 107 20.90 -13.00 -0.16
N ALA A 108 20.67 -12.86 -1.47
CA ALA A 108 20.56 -14.00 -2.37
C ALA A 108 21.85 -14.85 -2.41
N ARG A 109 23.03 -14.22 -2.37
CA ARG A 109 24.33 -14.92 -2.29
C ARG A 109 24.49 -15.74 -1.01
N GLN A 110 23.84 -15.34 0.08
CA GLN A 110 23.81 -16.09 1.34
C GLN A 110 22.74 -17.21 1.35
N GLY A 111 22.03 -17.38 0.23
CA GLY A 111 20.99 -18.38 0.03
C GLY A 111 19.66 -18.01 0.67
N VAL A 112 19.44 -16.73 0.98
CA VAL A 112 18.14 -16.22 1.46
C VAL A 112 17.27 -15.91 0.24
N GLY A 113 16.00 -16.33 0.26
CA GLY A 113 15.05 -15.92 -0.78
C GLY A 113 14.79 -14.42 -0.68
N VAL A 114 14.79 -13.70 -1.79
CA VAL A 114 14.55 -12.25 -1.79
C VAL A 114 13.46 -11.90 -2.80
N LEU A 115 12.45 -11.18 -2.34
CA LEU A 115 11.42 -10.58 -3.19
C LEU A 115 11.59 -9.06 -3.15
N VAL A 116 11.97 -8.47 -4.28
CA VAL A 116 11.97 -7.00 -4.44
C VAL A 116 10.71 -6.61 -5.20
N HIS A 117 9.98 -5.60 -4.72
CA HIS A 117 8.81 -5.07 -5.42
C HIS A 117 8.77 -3.54 -5.40
N GLY A 118 8.34 -2.94 -6.49
CA GLY A 118 8.32 -1.49 -6.69
C GLY A 118 7.75 -1.14 -8.07
N PRO A 119 7.65 0.16 -8.42
CA PRO A 119 7.21 0.59 -9.74
C PRO A 119 8.21 0.15 -10.82
N ALA A 120 7.71 -0.27 -11.98
CA ALA A 120 8.55 -0.62 -13.12
C ALA A 120 9.18 0.63 -13.78
N VAL A 121 8.46 1.75 -13.74
CA VAL A 121 8.89 3.07 -14.22
C VAL A 121 8.41 4.09 -13.21
N ASP A 122 9.33 4.92 -12.70
CA ASP A 122 9.01 6.09 -11.90
C ASP A 122 9.36 7.34 -12.74
N PRO A 123 8.38 8.16 -13.16
CA PRO A 123 8.63 9.33 -14.00
C PRO A 123 9.24 10.53 -13.26
N THR A 124 9.48 10.42 -11.95
CA THR A 124 10.09 11.50 -11.14
C THR A 124 11.58 11.72 -11.38
#